data_AF-A0A379WQN7-F1
#
_entry.id   AF-A0A379WQN7-F1
#
_cell.length_a   1.000
_cell.length_b   1.000
_cell.length_c   1.000
_cell.angle_alpha   90.00
_cell.angle_beta   90.00
_cell.angle_gamma   90.00
#
_symmetry.space_group_name_H-M   'P 1'
#
loop_
_entity.id
_entity.type
_entity.pdbx_description
1 polymer ?
#
loop_
_entity_poly.entity_id
_entity_poly.type
_entity_poly.pdbx_seq_one_letter_code
_entity_poly.pdbx_strand_id
1 'polypeptide(L)' 'MEKEQLVEIANTVMPFGKYQGRRLIDLPEEYLLWFARKDQFPAGKLGS' A
#
# COMPACT_ATOMS: atom_id res chain seq x y z
N MET A 1 1.69 16.01 2.60
CA MET A 1 1.39 14.69 3.19
C MET A 1 1.50 14.86 4.68
N GLU A 2 0.35 14.98 5.34
CA GLU A 2 0.24 15.22 6.78
C GLU A 2 0.56 13.94 7.56
N LYS A 3 0.98 14.08 8.83
CA LYS A 3 1.34 12.94 9.70
C LYS A 3 0.23 11.89 9.79
N GLU A 4 -1.02 12.34 9.81
CA GLU A 4 -2.21 11.48 9.88
C GLU A 4 -2.37 10.62 8.63
N GLN A 5 -2.03 11.15 7.45
CA GLN A 5 -2.09 10.41 6.18
C GLN A 5 -1.05 9.28 6.16
N LEU A 6 0.14 9.50 6.71
CA LEU A 6 1.16 8.46 6.82
C LEU A 6 0.71 7.30 7.71
N VAL A 7 0.07 7.61 8.84
CA VAL A 7 -0.48 6.61 9.77
C VAL A 7 -1.61 5.83 9.09
N GLU A 8 -2.47 6.51 8.33
CA GLU A 8 -3.55 5.88 7.58
C GLU A 8 -3.02 4.92 6.51
N ILE A 9 -2.03 5.34 5.73
CA ILE A 9 -1.39 4.50 4.70
C ILE A 9 -0.74 3.27 5.33
N ALA A 10 0.03 3.45 6.41
CA ALA A 10 0.69 2.34 7.10
C ALA A 10 -0.30 1.28 7.61
N ASN A 11 -1.47 1.71 8.08
CA ASN A 11 -2.52 0.82 8.60
C ASN A 11 -3.50 0.32 7.52
N THR A 12 -3.38 0.81 6.27
CA THR A 12 -4.25 0.37 5.18
C THR A 12 -4.05 -1.13 4.93
N VAL A 13 -5.16 -1.83 4.75
CA VAL A 13 -5.16 -3.27 4.45
C VAL A 13 -5.09 -3.47 2.95
N MET A 14 -4.20 -4.37 2.51
CA MET A 14 -4.06 -4.75 1.12
C MET A 14 -5.36 -5.43 0.62
N PRO A 15 -6.07 -4.87 -0.37
CA PRO A 15 -7.38 -5.35 -0.76
C PRO A 15 -7.35 -6.58 -1.69
N PHE A 16 -6.20 -6.91 -2.29
CA PHE A 16 -6.07 -7.99 -3.27
C PHE A 16 -4.64 -8.53 -3.38
N GLY A 17 -4.45 -9.55 -4.23
CA GLY A 17 -3.15 -10.14 -4.52
C GLY A 17 -2.65 -11.09 -3.43
N LYS A 18 -1.37 -11.45 -3.51
CA LYS A 18 -0.76 -12.48 -2.64
C LYS A 18 -0.84 -12.15 -1.14
N TYR A 19 -0.80 -10.86 -0.80
CA TYR A 19 -0.81 -10.37 0.58
C TYR A 19 -2.15 -9.75 1.00
N GLN A 20 -3.25 -10.09 0.32
CA GLN A 20 -4.58 -9.64 0.68
C GLN A 20 -4.87 -9.86 2.18
N GLY A 21 -5.45 -8.85 2.83
CA GLY A 21 -5.80 -8.90 4.25
C GLY A 21 -4.69 -8.51 5.22
N ARG A 22 -3.48 -8.22 4.73
CA ARG A 22 -2.36 -7.71 5.55
C ARG A 22 -2.25 -6.19 5.48
N ARG A 23 -1.72 -5.55 6.53
CA ARG A 23 -1.44 -4.10 6.51
C ARG A 23 -0.24 -3.80 5.63
N LEU A 24 -0.24 -2.67 4.95
CA LEU A 24 0.86 -2.27 4.05
C LEU A 24 2.22 -2.25 4.74
N ILE A 25 2.28 -1.86 6.02
CA ILE A 25 3.52 -1.85 6.79
C ILE A 25 4.11 -3.26 7.02
N ASP A 26 3.29 -4.31 6.92
CA ASP A 26 3.71 -5.71 7.10
C ASP A 26 4.10 -6.39 5.77
N LEU A 27 4.02 -5.67 4.64
CA LEU A 27 4.36 -6.21 3.33
C LEU A 27 5.87 -6.14 3.08
N PRO A 28 6.46 -7.13 2.39
CA PRO A 28 7.86 -7.04 1.96
C PRO A 28 8.10 -5.82 1.06
N GLU A 29 9.22 -5.13 1.29
CA GLU A 29 9.61 -3.94 0.50
C GLU A 29 9.66 -4.22 -1.00
N GLU A 30 10.25 -5.35 -1.41
CA GLU A 30 10.34 -5.76 -2.82
C GLU A 30 8.97 -5.86 -3.49
N TYR A 31 7.96 -6.31 -2.74
CA TYR A 31 6.59 -6.43 -3.25
C TYR A 31 5.97 -5.04 -3.46
N LEU A 32 6.16 -4.12 -2.52
CA LEU A 32 5.71 -2.73 -2.64
C LEU A 32 6.41 -2.01 -3.80
N LEU A 33 7.72 -2.23 -4.00
CA LEU A 33 8.48 -1.67 -5.11
C LEU A 33 8.01 -2.22 -6.47
N TRP A 34 7.79 -3.53 -6.56
CA TRP A 34 7.22 -4.14 -7.76
C TRP A 34 5.85 -3.55 -8.08
N PHE A 35 5.02 -3.36 -7.05
CA PHE A 35 3.67 -2.82 -7.20
C PHE A 35 3.68 -1.34 -7.61
N ALA A 36 4.59 -0.54 -7.05
CA ALA A 36 4.84 0.85 -7.45
C ALA A 36 5.25 0.97 -8.92
N ARG A 37 6.14 0.08 -9.39
CA ARG A 37 6.59 0.06 -10.79
C ARG A 37 5.51 -0.37 -11.78
N LYS A 38 4.46 -1.03 -11.30
CA LYS A 38 3.36 -1.52 -12.15
C LYS A 38 2.18 -0.55 -12.23
N ASP A 39 2.25 0.60 -11.55
CA ASP A 39 1.14 1.57 -11.41
C ASP A 39 -0.17 0.89 -10.99
N GLN A 40 -0.08 -0.17 -10.17
CA GLN A 40 -1.25 -0.96 -9.75
C GLN A 40 -1.85 -0.48 -8.42
N PHE A 41 -1.29 0.57 -7.81
CA PHE A 41 -1.91 1.14 -6.63
C PHE A 41 -3.31 1.64 -6.98
N PRO A 42 -4.34 1.23 -6.22
CA PRO A 42 -5.67 1.73 -6.45
C PRO A 42 -5.66 3.26 -6.32
N ALA A 43 -6.25 3.93 -7.30
CA ALA A 43 -6.44 5.38 -7.29
C ALA A 43 -7.11 5.82 -6.00
N GLY A 44 -6.60 6.88 -5.37
CA GLY A 44 -7.07 7.39 -4.08
C GLY A 44 -6.02 7.31 -2.98
N LYS A 45 -6.26 6.51 -1.91
CA LYS A 45 -5.44 6.55 -0.68
C LYS A 45 -4.01 6.05 -0.84
N LEU A 46 -3.71 5.27 -1.89
CA LEU A 46 -2.41 4.60 -2.07
C LEU A 46 -1.70 4.95 -3.38
N GLY A 47 -2.40 5.56 -4.34
CA GLY A 47 -1.89 5.90 -5.66
C GLY A 47 -2.66 7.05 -6.27
N SER A 48 -2.08 7.67 -7.31
CA SER A 48 -2.54 8.89 -7.97
C SER A 48 -4.03 8.95 -8.30
#